data_AF-A0A6J5K9G3-F1
#
_entry.id   AF-A0A6J5K9G3-F1
#
_cell.length_a   1.000
_cell.length_b   1.000
_cell.length_c   1.000
_cell.angle_alpha   90.00
_cell.angle_beta   90.00
_cell.angle_gamma   90.00
#
_symmetry.space_group_name_H-M   'P 1'
#
loop_
_entity.id
_entity.type
_entity.pdbx_description
1 polymer ?
#
loop_
_entity_poly.entity_id
_entity_poly.type
_entity_poly.pdbx_seq_one_letter_code
_entity_poly.pdbx_strand_id
1 'polypeptide(L)'
;MKNPHRIAVIAGDGIGKEVMPEGLRVLRAAADRFDIPLAFDEFGDWCTEHYVRHGTMMPADWARQIGAHDAIFFGAVGAPDIVPDHVAVWESLIKIRREFDQYVNLRPVRLMPGVPAPLAGRQPGDIDFIVVRENTEGEYSTVGGRMFAGTDREIAVQQSVFSRVGVDRVLRFAFELARSRPQKRLTAATKSNGISITMPFWDERLAEIARSFPDIETSKYHIDILCAHFVQNPDRFDVVVASNLFGDILSDLGPACTGTIGIAPSANLNPERRFPSLFEPVHGSAPDIAGRGIANPIGQIWSAALLLQHLGRGESRYEAAAAGIVAAIESVLVAGPRTRDMGGTATTEELGAAIADTIMNPASIEE
;
A
#
# COMPACT_ATOMS: atom_id res chain seq x y z
N MET A 1 -2.42 30.80 -13.14
CA MET A 1 -1.72 29.51 -13.02
C MET A 1 -2.21 28.86 -11.73
N LYS A 2 -2.61 27.57 -11.77
CA LYS A 2 -3.00 26.85 -10.55
C LYS A 2 -1.74 26.64 -9.69
N ASN A 3 -1.86 26.78 -8.38
CA ASN A 3 -0.73 26.47 -7.47
C ASN A 3 -0.43 24.96 -7.57
N PRO A 4 0.86 24.56 -7.60
CA PRO A 4 1.23 23.16 -7.66
C PRO A 4 0.87 22.45 -6.36
N HIS A 5 0.46 21.17 -6.46
CA HIS A 5 0.40 20.30 -5.30
C HIS A 5 1.80 19.99 -4.82
N ARG A 6 2.07 20.19 -3.53
CA ARG A 6 3.35 19.90 -2.92
C ARG A 6 3.38 18.47 -2.41
N ILE A 7 4.36 17.70 -2.86
CA ILE A 7 4.54 16.29 -2.54
C ILE A 7 5.82 16.13 -1.73
N ALA A 8 5.70 15.60 -0.51
CA ALA A 8 6.86 15.21 0.28
C ALA A 8 7.38 13.87 -0.22
N VAL A 9 8.62 13.83 -0.71
CA VAL A 9 9.23 12.62 -1.27
C VAL A 9 10.22 12.04 -0.28
N ILE A 10 9.99 10.80 0.14
CA ILE A 10 10.81 10.09 1.12
C ILE A 10 11.18 8.73 0.53
N ALA A 11 12.34 8.63 -0.12
CA ALA A 11 12.80 7.37 -0.74
C ALA A 11 13.06 6.27 0.31
N GLY A 12 13.56 6.66 1.49
CA GLY A 12 13.90 5.77 2.59
C GLY A 12 15.11 4.89 2.29
N ASP A 13 14.98 3.58 2.48
CA ASP A 13 16.09 2.62 2.52
C ASP A 13 16.03 1.58 1.39
N GLY A 14 17.17 0.95 1.12
CA GLY A 14 17.30 -0.17 0.18
C GLY A 14 16.78 0.17 -1.22
N ILE A 15 15.96 -0.72 -1.78
CA ILE A 15 15.35 -0.53 -3.11
C ILE A 15 14.43 0.68 -3.19
N GLY A 16 14.00 1.26 -2.06
CA GLY A 16 13.27 2.53 -2.06
C GLY A 16 14.02 3.64 -2.81
N LYS A 17 15.36 3.64 -2.72
CA LYS A 17 16.24 4.57 -3.46
C LYS A 17 16.35 4.25 -4.97
N GLU A 18 16.02 3.03 -5.39
CA GLU A 18 16.01 2.60 -6.80
C GLU A 18 14.66 2.82 -7.47
N VAL A 19 13.55 2.51 -6.78
CA VAL A 19 12.21 2.60 -7.37
C VAL A 19 11.62 4.00 -7.31
N MET A 20 12.03 4.83 -6.33
CA MET A 20 11.53 6.21 -6.18
C MET A 20 11.82 7.08 -7.42
N PRO A 21 13.04 7.10 -8.00
CA PRO A 21 13.30 7.84 -9.24
C PRO A 21 12.35 7.46 -10.38
N GLU A 22 12.03 6.17 -10.54
CA GLU A 22 11.12 5.69 -11.59
C GLU A 22 9.66 6.07 -11.30
N GLY A 23 9.24 6.00 -10.04
CA GLY A 23 7.94 6.51 -9.60
C GLY A 23 7.78 8.01 -9.91
N LEU A 24 8.80 8.82 -9.62
CA LEU A 24 8.80 10.25 -9.93
C LEU A 24 8.84 10.52 -11.44
N ARG A 25 9.60 9.72 -12.21
CA ARG A 25 9.69 9.83 -13.67
C ARG A 25 8.31 9.66 -14.30
N VAL A 26 7.58 8.61 -13.92
CA VAL A 26 6.21 8.36 -14.40
C VAL A 26 5.23 9.41 -13.89
N LEU A 27 5.30 9.78 -12.61
CA LEU A 27 4.43 10.80 -12.03
C LEU A 27 4.59 12.15 -12.74
N ARG A 28 5.82 12.56 -13.09
CA ARG A 28 6.11 13.77 -13.87
C ARG A 28 5.58 13.65 -15.30
N ALA A 29 5.81 12.53 -15.99
CA ALA A 29 5.29 12.32 -17.34
C ALA A 29 3.75 12.42 -17.40
N ALA A 30 3.06 11.79 -16.44
CA ALA A 30 1.61 11.91 -16.31
C ALA A 30 1.20 13.35 -15.97
N ALA A 31 1.89 14.00 -15.04
CA ALA A 31 1.59 15.38 -14.66
C ALA A 31 1.72 16.36 -15.84
N ASP A 32 2.79 16.24 -16.63
CA ASP A 32 3.04 17.07 -17.81
C ASP A 32 2.00 16.83 -18.90
N ARG A 33 1.67 15.55 -19.19
CA ARG A 33 0.68 15.18 -20.20
C ARG A 33 -0.72 15.69 -19.87
N PHE A 34 -1.11 15.66 -18.60
CA PHE A 34 -2.47 15.96 -18.15
C PHE A 34 -2.62 17.36 -17.50
N ASP A 35 -1.58 18.21 -17.61
CA ASP A 35 -1.54 19.57 -17.05
C ASP A 35 -1.88 19.60 -15.54
N ILE A 36 -1.21 18.74 -14.77
CA ILE A 36 -1.34 18.65 -13.31
C ILE A 36 -0.09 19.28 -12.69
N PRO A 37 -0.18 20.48 -12.10
CA PRO A 37 1.00 21.12 -11.52
C PRO A 37 1.40 20.41 -10.24
N LEU A 38 2.61 19.84 -10.21
CA LEU A 38 3.20 19.18 -9.05
C LEU A 38 4.53 19.85 -8.69
N ALA A 39 4.82 19.91 -7.39
CA ALA A 39 6.10 20.31 -6.82
C ALA A 39 6.56 19.24 -5.83
N PHE A 40 7.85 18.93 -5.84
CA PHE A 40 8.43 17.85 -5.04
C PHE A 40 9.44 18.43 -4.07
N ASP A 41 9.27 18.10 -2.78
CA ASP A 41 10.21 18.42 -1.72
C ASP A 41 10.82 17.10 -1.23
N GLU A 42 12.11 16.90 -1.46
CA GLU A 42 12.80 15.64 -1.19
C GLU A 42 13.45 15.62 0.21
N PHE A 43 13.17 14.56 0.97
CA PHE A 43 13.67 14.31 2.32
C PHE A 43 14.62 13.10 2.31
N GLY A 44 15.69 13.22 1.52
CA GLY A 44 16.57 12.09 1.15
C GLY A 44 17.45 11.54 2.28
N ASP A 45 17.61 12.27 3.39
CA ASP A 45 18.43 11.87 4.53
C ASP A 45 17.62 11.24 5.68
N TRP A 46 16.33 10.98 5.49
CA TRP A 46 15.47 10.32 6.48
C TRP A 46 15.73 8.80 6.53
N CYS A 47 15.08 8.12 7.47
CA CYS A 47 15.19 6.69 7.72
C CYS A 47 16.60 6.28 8.21
N THR A 48 17.19 5.23 7.64
CA THR A 48 18.45 4.66 8.17
C THR A 48 19.60 5.66 8.10
N GLU A 49 19.63 6.53 7.08
CA GLU A 49 20.64 7.57 6.94
C GLU A 49 20.60 8.58 8.10
N HIS A 50 19.40 8.99 8.50
CA HIS A 50 19.19 9.85 9.66
C HIS A 50 19.64 9.16 10.94
N TYR A 51 19.28 7.89 11.09
CA TYR A 51 19.58 7.11 12.28
C TYR A 51 21.09 6.98 12.50
N VAL A 52 21.84 6.67 11.45
CA VAL A 52 23.31 6.57 11.53
C VAL A 52 23.96 7.89 11.95
N ARG A 53 23.39 9.04 11.54
CA ARG A 53 23.96 10.37 11.85
C ARG A 53 23.50 10.93 13.20
N HIS A 54 22.26 10.67 13.60
CA HIS A 54 21.58 11.39 14.68
C HIS A 54 20.94 10.48 15.74
N GLY A 55 20.88 9.17 15.51
CA GLY A 55 20.32 8.18 16.43
C GLY A 55 18.79 8.07 16.41
N THR A 56 18.11 8.72 15.47
CA THR A 56 16.64 8.65 15.28
C THR A 56 16.30 8.43 13.82
N MET A 57 15.17 7.80 13.51
CA MET A 57 14.79 7.54 12.11
C MET A 57 14.36 8.79 11.32
N MET A 58 13.97 9.87 12.00
CA MET A 58 13.50 11.12 11.41
C MET A 58 13.86 12.30 12.34
N PRO A 59 13.91 13.55 11.85
CA PRO A 59 14.16 14.71 12.68
C PRO A 59 13.02 14.95 13.68
N ALA A 60 13.31 15.62 14.80
CA ALA A 60 12.30 15.89 15.84
C ALA A 60 11.09 16.71 15.34
N ASP A 61 11.29 17.58 14.34
CA ASP A 61 10.25 18.42 13.75
C ASP A 61 9.65 17.84 12.45
N TRP A 62 9.84 16.54 12.19
CA TRP A 62 9.37 15.83 10.99
C TRP A 62 7.91 16.17 10.64
N ALA A 63 7.00 16.15 11.62
CA ALA A 63 5.56 16.37 11.40
C ALA A 63 5.28 17.78 10.87
N ARG A 64 6.05 18.78 11.32
CA ARG A 64 5.98 20.15 10.83
C ARG A 64 6.52 20.25 9.41
N GLN A 65 7.60 19.52 9.10
CA GLN A 65 8.21 19.54 7.77
C GLN A 65 7.26 18.97 6.71
N ILE A 66 6.69 17.78 6.94
CA ILE A 66 5.86 17.11 5.93
C ILE A 66 4.34 17.39 6.06
N GLY A 67 3.86 17.82 7.22
CA GLY A 67 2.42 17.98 7.50
C GLY A 67 1.70 19.07 6.68
N ALA A 68 2.44 19.99 6.04
CA ALA A 68 1.90 21.03 5.17
C ALA A 68 1.84 20.64 3.68
N HIS A 69 2.24 19.42 3.33
CA HIS A 69 2.19 18.91 1.96
C HIS A 69 0.78 18.38 1.63
N ASP A 70 0.46 18.30 0.34
CA ASP A 70 -0.81 17.72 -0.13
C ASP A 70 -0.80 16.19 -0.06
N ALA A 71 0.38 15.57 -0.21
CA ALA A 71 0.59 14.13 -0.10
C ALA A 71 2.05 13.80 0.24
N ILE A 72 2.26 12.58 0.72
CA ILE A 72 3.57 11.98 0.94
C ILE A 72 3.76 10.84 -0.06
N PHE A 73 4.88 10.84 -0.77
CA PHE A 73 5.27 9.75 -1.66
C PHE A 73 6.50 9.06 -1.07
N PHE A 74 6.29 7.82 -0.61
CA PHE A 74 7.22 7.09 0.22
C PHE A 74 7.71 5.84 -0.51
N GLY A 75 9.00 5.51 -0.33
CA GLY A 75 9.63 4.33 -0.90
C GLY A 75 9.49 3.13 0.03
N ALA A 76 10.55 2.83 0.77
CA ALA A 76 10.54 1.76 1.75
C ALA A 76 11.42 2.10 2.96
N VAL A 77 11.24 1.42 4.08
CA VAL A 77 12.11 1.56 5.26
C VAL A 77 12.54 0.19 5.76
N GLY A 78 13.78 0.10 6.22
CA GLY A 78 14.34 -1.11 6.82
C GLY A 78 15.77 -1.37 6.35
N ALA A 79 16.66 -1.59 7.30
CA ALA A 79 18.02 -2.04 7.06
C ALA A 79 18.44 -2.87 8.29
N PRO A 80 17.99 -4.14 8.40
CA PRO A 80 18.06 -4.93 9.63
C PRO A 80 19.49 -5.10 10.17
N ASP A 81 20.50 -5.04 9.29
CA ASP A 81 21.92 -5.10 9.66
C ASP A 81 22.43 -3.80 10.34
N ILE A 82 21.67 -2.70 10.26
CA ILE A 82 22.04 -1.37 10.77
C ILE A 82 21.09 -0.95 11.90
N VAL A 83 19.78 -1.09 11.68
CA VAL A 83 18.73 -0.68 12.62
C VAL A 83 17.76 -1.85 12.80
N PRO A 84 17.45 -2.27 14.04
CA PRO A 84 16.45 -3.31 14.26
C PRO A 84 15.11 -2.94 13.62
N ASP A 85 14.45 -3.89 12.93
CA ASP A 85 13.22 -3.61 12.17
C ASP A 85 12.13 -2.91 12.98
N HIS A 86 11.96 -3.33 14.24
CA HIS A 86 10.98 -2.72 15.13
C HIS A 86 11.32 -1.26 15.46
N VAL A 87 12.59 -0.88 15.55
CA VAL A 87 12.99 0.53 15.71
C VAL A 87 12.74 1.28 14.41
N ALA A 88 13.23 0.74 13.29
CA ALA A 88 13.15 1.37 11.99
C ALA A 88 11.70 1.71 11.60
N VAL A 89 10.80 0.74 11.70
CA VAL A 89 9.40 0.87 11.29
C VAL A 89 8.57 1.68 12.29
N TRP A 90 8.77 1.50 13.61
CA TRP A 90 7.97 2.21 14.62
C TRP A 90 8.35 3.67 14.81
N GLU A 91 9.62 4.02 14.59
CA GLU A 91 10.07 5.42 14.69
C GLU A 91 9.88 6.22 13.40
N SER A 92 9.47 5.58 12.29
CA SER A 92 9.20 6.23 11.00
C SER A 92 7.78 5.98 10.49
N LEU A 93 7.56 4.94 9.70
CA LEU A 93 6.34 4.70 8.94
C LEU A 93 5.10 4.54 9.83
N ILE A 94 5.18 3.75 10.90
CA ILE A 94 4.04 3.59 11.84
C ILE A 94 3.77 4.89 12.59
N LYS A 95 4.81 5.67 12.90
CA LYS A 95 4.68 6.99 13.52
C LYS A 95 3.91 7.95 12.61
N ILE A 96 4.28 8.04 11.32
CA ILE A 96 3.56 8.85 10.32
C ILE A 96 2.10 8.39 10.23
N ARG A 97 1.87 7.09 10.03
CA ARG A 97 0.51 6.52 9.89
C ARG A 97 -0.39 6.87 11.07
N ARG A 98 0.12 6.78 12.29
CA ARG A 98 -0.65 7.04 13.52
C ARG A 98 -0.82 8.51 13.83
N GLU A 99 0.24 9.29 13.78
CA GLU A 99 0.19 10.71 14.15
C GLU A 99 -0.56 11.56 13.10
N PHE A 100 -0.56 11.13 11.83
CA PHE A 100 -1.41 11.72 10.78
C PHE A 100 -2.76 11.02 10.61
N ASP A 101 -3.12 10.09 11.51
CA ASP A 101 -4.42 9.39 11.52
C ASP A 101 -4.81 8.80 10.14
N GLN A 102 -3.83 8.18 9.48
CA GLN A 102 -3.96 7.56 8.16
C GLN A 102 -4.55 6.15 8.29
N TYR A 103 -5.77 6.06 8.81
CA TYR A 103 -6.38 4.84 9.33
C TYR A 103 -6.86 3.84 8.27
N VAL A 104 -6.96 4.25 7.00
CA VAL A 104 -7.29 3.36 5.88
C VAL A 104 -6.02 3.07 5.10
N ASN A 105 -5.66 1.80 4.96
CA ASN A 105 -4.61 1.37 4.03
C ASN A 105 -5.25 0.60 2.88
N LEU A 106 -5.31 1.22 1.70
CA LEU A 106 -5.82 0.63 0.47
C LEU A 106 -4.72 -0.13 -0.25
N ARG A 107 -4.97 -1.40 -0.57
CA ARG A 107 -4.02 -2.26 -1.30
C ARG A 107 -4.77 -3.01 -2.40
N PRO A 108 -4.83 -2.43 -3.63
CA PRO A 108 -5.34 -3.12 -4.81
C PRO A 108 -4.56 -4.40 -5.11
N VAL A 109 -5.26 -5.46 -5.47
CA VAL A 109 -4.71 -6.75 -5.88
C VAL A 109 -5.27 -7.09 -7.26
N ARG A 110 -4.41 -7.08 -8.28
CA ARG A 110 -4.82 -7.33 -9.66
C ARG A 110 -3.85 -8.24 -10.40
N LEU A 111 -4.38 -9.28 -11.05
CA LEU A 111 -3.64 -10.03 -12.05
C LEU A 111 -3.65 -9.25 -13.36
N MET A 112 -2.55 -8.55 -13.64
CA MET A 112 -2.39 -7.71 -14.82
C MET A 112 -2.00 -8.53 -16.07
N PRO A 113 -2.39 -8.07 -17.27
CA PRO A 113 -1.85 -8.59 -18.53
C PRO A 113 -0.32 -8.60 -18.52
N GLY A 114 0.28 -9.67 -19.04
CA GLY A 114 1.75 -9.82 -19.13
C GLY A 114 2.44 -10.34 -17.87
N VAL A 115 1.77 -10.35 -16.70
CA VAL A 115 2.30 -10.97 -15.48
C VAL A 115 2.04 -12.48 -15.51
N PRO A 116 3.08 -13.34 -15.31
CA PRO A 116 2.88 -14.77 -15.20
C PRO A 116 1.98 -15.13 -14.01
N ALA A 117 0.79 -15.68 -14.27
CA ALA A 117 -0.12 -16.12 -13.23
C ALA A 117 0.46 -17.35 -12.49
N PRO A 118 0.64 -17.29 -11.16
CA PRO A 118 1.18 -18.42 -10.40
C PRO A 118 0.10 -19.46 -10.09
N LEU A 119 -1.17 -19.06 -10.12
CA LEU A 119 -2.32 -19.93 -9.90
C LEU A 119 -2.77 -20.58 -11.21
N ALA A 120 -2.89 -21.90 -11.19
CA ALA A 120 -3.30 -22.67 -12.37
C ALA A 120 -4.70 -22.27 -12.86
N GLY A 121 -4.84 -22.10 -14.18
CA GLY A 121 -6.13 -21.82 -14.81
C GLY A 121 -6.67 -20.41 -14.58
N ARG A 122 -5.83 -19.47 -14.13
CA ARG A 122 -6.19 -18.05 -13.96
C ARG A 122 -5.64 -17.18 -15.07
N GLN A 123 -6.43 -16.20 -15.48
CA GLN A 123 -6.10 -15.22 -16.53
C GLN A 123 -6.25 -13.79 -16.01
N PRO A 124 -5.60 -12.80 -16.64
CA PRO A 124 -5.82 -11.39 -16.31
C PRO A 124 -7.30 -11.03 -16.23
N GLY A 125 -7.68 -10.33 -15.15
CA GLY A 125 -9.07 -9.99 -14.84
C GLY A 125 -9.78 -10.99 -13.91
N ASP A 126 -9.32 -12.24 -13.76
CA ASP A 126 -9.90 -13.20 -12.81
C ASP A 126 -9.62 -12.82 -11.34
N ILE A 127 -8.62 -11.99 -11.11
CA ILE A 127 -8.23 -11.50 -9.78
C ILE A 127 -8.19 -9.97 -9.86
N ASP A 128 -9.20 -9.32 -9.31
CA ASP A 128 -9.29 -7.86 -9.14
C ASP A 128 -10.11 -7.53 -7.89
N PHE A 129 -9.43 -7.33 -6.76
CA PHE A 129 -10.06 -6.92 -5.51
C PHE A 129 -9.19 -5.91 -4.77
N ILE A 130 -9.75 -5.25 -3.76
CA ILE A 130 -9.02 -4.28 -2.94
C ILE A 130 -9.06 -4.71 -1.48
N VAL A 131 -7.88 -4.79 -0.86
CA VAL A 131 -7.78 -4.94 0.59
C VAL A 131 -7.88 -3.56 1.25
N VAL A 132 -8.78 -3.42 2.21
CA VAL A 132 -8.96 -2.26 3.08
C VAL A 132 -8.48 -2.65 4.47
N ARG A 133 -7.25 -2.26 4.80
CA ARG A 133 -6.60 -2.58 6.08
C ARG A 133 -6.80 -1.44 7.08
N GLU A 134 -7.19 -1.78 8.31
CA GLU A 134 -7.09 -0.87 9.45
C GLU A 134 -5.62 -0.59 9.76
N ASN A 135 -5.22 0.67 9.90
CA ASN A 135 -3.81 1.06 9.82
C ASN A 135 -3.27 1.81 11.06
N THR A 136 -4.08 1.99 12.10
CA THR A 136 -3.76 2.85 13.26
C THR A 136 -3.84 2.16 14.62
N GLU A 137 -4.55 1.04 14.73
CA GLU A 137 -4.70 0.27 15.97
C GLU A 137 -4.61 -1.25 15.71
N GLY A 138 -5.28 -2.07 16.51
CA GLY A 138 -5.33 -3.51 16.34
C GLY A 138 -4.14 -4.25 16.97
N GLU A 139 -3.64 -5.26 16.25
CA GLU A 139 -2.61 -6.18 16.74
C GLU A 139 -1.22 -5.54 16.79
N TYR A 140 -0.98 -4.52 15.96
CA TYR A 140 0.23 -3.74 16.00
C TYR A 140 0.14 -2.80 17.20
N SER A 141 0.94 -3.02 18.24
CA SER A 141 0.83 -2.27 19.49
C SER A 141 2.15 -2.22 20.25
N THR A 142 2.32 -1.15 21.02
CA THR A 142 3.41 -1.00 22.00
C THR A 142 2.91 -1.23 23.43
N VAL A 143 1.64 -1.64 23.61
CA VAL A 143 1.04 -1.87 24.92
C VAL A 143 1.44 -3.27 25.42
N GLY A 144 2.30 -3.30 26.43
CA GLY A 144 2.83 -4.55 26.94
C GLY A 144 4.11 -4.35 27.73
N GLY A 145 4.95 -5.39 27.76
CA GLY A 145 6.25 -5.33 28.41
C GLY A 145 6.84 -6.71 28.66
N ARG A 146 8.08 -6.73 29.14
CA ARG A 146 8.78 -7.94 29.61
C ARG A 146 8.90 -7.90 31.13
N MET A 147 8.67 -9.04 31.78
CA MET A 147 8.91 -9.25 33.20
C MET A 147 10.02 -10.29 33.39
N PHE A 148 10.83 -10.13 34.44
CA PHE A 148 11.91 -11.05 34.81
C PHE A 148 12.93 -11.31 33.69
N ALA A 149 13.30 -10.25 32.96
CA ALA A 149 14.11 -10.35 31.77
C ALA A 149 15.47 -11.02 32.02
N GLY A 150 15.86 -11.94 31.14
CA GLY A 150 17.12 -12.69 31.23
C GLY A 150 17.11 -13.83 32.26
N THR A 151 15.94 -14.29 32.71
CA THR A 151 15.80 -15.44 33.62
C THR A 151 14.83 -16.48 33.04
N ASP A 152 14.86 -17.71 33.55
CA ASP A 152 13.91 -18.77 33.15
C ASP A 152 12.43 -18.45 33.46
N ARG A 153 12.18 -17.38 34.24
CA ARG A 153 10.82 -16.89 34.57
C ARG A 153 10.35 -15.79 33.62
N GLU A 154 11.08 -15.51 32.56
CA GLU A 154 10.78 -14.40 31.66
C GLU A 154 9.39 -14.52 31.03
N ILE A 155 8.65 -13.42 31.05
CA ILE A 155 7.31 -13.31 30.45
C ILE A 155 7.28 -12.07 29.56
N ALA A 156 6.73 -12.20 28.35
CA ALA A 156 6.40 -11.08 27.48
C ALA A 156 4.88 -10.97 27.33
N VAL A 157 4.35 -9.76 27.52
CA VAL A 157 2.94 -9.45 27.32
C VAL A 157 2.84 -8.43 26.19
N GLN A 158 1.92 -8.65 25.26
CA GLN A 158 1.58 -7.75 24.16
C GLN A 158 0.06 -7.70 24.04
N GLN A 159 -0.51 -6.51 23.89
CA GLN A 159 -1.95 -6.31 23.85
C GLN A 159 -2.38 -5.76 22.49
N SER A 160 -3.34 -6.44 21.86
CA SER A 160 -4.06 -5.90 20.70
C SER A 160 -5.21 -5.03 21.17
N VAL A 161 -5.28 -3.79 20.69
CA VAL A 161 -6.27 -2.80 21.15
C VAL A 161 -7.14 -2.38 19.97
N PHE A 162 -8.45 -2.57 20.11
CA PHE A 162 -9.44 -2.16 19.13
C PHE A 162 -10.41 -1.20 19.79
N SER A 163 -10.66 -0.07 19.15
CA SER A 163 -11.62 0.93 19.59
C SER A 163 -12.86 0.90 18.70
N ARG A 164 -14.01 1.30 19.25
CA ARG A 164 -15.22 1.46 18.44
C ARG A 164 -14.99 2.43 17.29
N VAL A 165 -14.29 3.54 17.56
CA VAL A 165 -14.03 4.59 16.55
C VAL A 165 -13.19 4.03 15.40
N GLY A 166 -12.07 3.36 15.71
CA GLY A 166 -11.16 2.80 14.72
C GLY A 166 -11.80 1.71 13.87
N VAL A 167 -12.53 0.78 14.50
CA VAL A 167 -13.24 -0.28 13.79
C VAL A 167 -14.38 0.27 12.93
N ASP A 168 -15.23 1.15 13.47
CA ASP A 168 -16.40 1.66 12.73
C ASP A 168 -16.00 2.44 11.48
N ARG A 169 -14.94 3.27 11.56
CA ARG A 169 -14.53 4.13 10.44
C ARG A 169 -13.91 3.35 9.28
N VAL A 170 -13.10 2.31 9.55
CA VAL A 170 -12.52 1.49 8.48
C VAL A 170 -13.58 0.61 7.83
N LEU A 171 -14.50 0.05 8.62
CA LEU A 171 -15.63 -0.73 8.10
C LEU A 171 -16.53 0.13 7.21
N ARG A 172 -16.91 1.33 7.68
CA ARG A 172 -17.73 2.25 6.89
C ARG A 172 -17.06 2.61 5.57
N PHE A 173 -15.77 2.94 5.60
CA PHE A 173 -15.00 3.20 4.39
C PHE A 173 -15.04 1.99 3.43
N ALA A 174 -14.83 0.78 3.93
CA ALA A 174 -14.86 -0.43 3.11
C ALA A 174 -16.24 -0.69 2.47
N PHE A 175 -17.32 -0.45 3.21
CA PHE A 175 -18.68 -0.54 2.68
C PHE A 175 -18.97 0.52 1.60
N GLU A 176 -18.50 1.76 1.79
CA GLU A 176 -18.64 2.83 0.80
C GLU A 176 -17.83 2.52 -0.47
N LEU A 177 -16.62 2.00 -0.33
CA LEU A 177 -15.80 1.52 -1.44
C LEU A 177 -16.49 0.38 -2.19
N ALA A 178 -17.03 -0.62 -1.47
CA ALA A 178 -17.77 -1.72 -2.08
C ALA A 178 -18.99 -1.20 -2.88
N ARG A 179 -19.70 -0.21 -2.34
CA ARG A 179 -20.84 0.43 -3.04
C ARG A 179 -20.45 1.11 -4.35
N SER A 180 -19.26 1.71 -4.41
CA SER A 180 -18.75 2.33 -5.65
C SER A 180 -18.25 1.32 -6.68
N ARG A 181 -18.04 0.05 -6.30
CA ARG A 181 -17.55 -1.00 -7.18
C ARG A 181 -18.70 -1.77 -7.83
N PRO A 182 -18.50 -2.31 -9.05
CA PRO A 182 -19.57 -2.98 -9.78
C PRO A 182 -20.15 -4.21 -9.08
N GLN A 183 -19.33 -4.99 -8.35
CA GLN A 183 -19.79 -6.22 -7.72
C GLN A 183 -20.55 -5.98 -6.42
N LYS A 184 -20.37 -4.83 -5.75
CA LYS A 184 -21.03 -4.48 -4.49
C LYS A 184 -20.89 -5.56 -3.41
N ARG A 185 -19.68 -6.12 -3.28
CA ARG A 185 -19.38 -7.23 -2.37
C ARG A 185 -18.31 -6.83 -1.36
N LEU A 186 -18.58 -7.11 -0.09
CA LEU A 186 -17.64 -6.90 1.00
C LEU A 186 -17.38 -8.21 1.74
N THR A 187 -16.12 -8.54 1.92
CA THR A 187 -15.67 -9.67 2.72
C THR A 187 -14.87 -9.17 3.92
N ALA A 188 -15.24 -9.56 5.13
CA ALA A 188 -14.50 -9.22 6.35
C ALA A 188 -13.61 -10.39 6.82
N ALA A 189 -12.33 -10.11 7.06
CA ALA A 189 -11.41 -11.03 7.71
C ALA A 189 -11.64 -11.02 9.24
N THR A 190 -11.72 -12.20 9.86
CA THR A 190 -11.91 -12.34 11.31
C THR A 190 -11.16 -13.55 11.86
N LYS A 191 -11.08 -13.69 13.19
CA LYS A 191 -10.70 -14.95 13.84
C LYS A 191 -11.48 -15.14 15.14
N SER A 192 -12.79 -14.88 15.08
CA SER A 192 -13.70 -14.82 16.23
C SER A 192 -13.96 -16.15 16.96
N ASN A 193 -13.34 -17.25 16.51
CA ASN A 193 -13.32 -18.51 17.24
C ASN A 193 -12.10 -18.64 18.18
N GLY A 194 -10.91 -18.27 17.71
CA GLY A 194 -9.66 -18.36 18.48
C GLY A 194 -9.37 -17.12 19.32
N ILE A 195 -9.73 -15.95 18.82
CA ILE A 195 -9.57 -14.67 19.53
C ILE A 195 -10.92 -14.30 20.13
N SER A 196 -11.14 -14.58 21.42
CA SER A 196 -12.47 -14.59 22.05
C SER A 196 -13.04 -13.22 22.44
N ILE A 197 -12.27 -12.13 22.28
CA ILE A 197 -12.70 -10.77 22.69
C ILE A 197 -12.70 -9.82 21.50
N THR A 198 -11.51 -9.51 20.95
CA THR A 198 -11.38 -8.44 19.94
C THR A 198 -12.01 -8.80 18.60
N MET A 199 -11.98 -10.07 18.18
CA MET A 199 -12.60 -10.50 16.92
C MET A 199 -14.13 -10.64 17.00
N PRO A 200 -14.74 -11.14 18.10
CA PRO A 200 -16.18 -10.99 18.32
C PRO A 200 -16.62 -9.54 18.33
N PHE A 201 -15.86 -8.65 18.99
CA PHE A 201 -16.12 -7.21 18.96
C PHE A 201 -16.07 -6.66 17.52
N TRP A 202 -15.06 -7.00 16.73
CA TRP A 202 -14.98 -6.66 15.30
C TRP A 202 -16.21 -7.14 14.51
N ASP A 203 -16.60 -8.41 14.71
CA ASP A 203 -17.77 -9.01 14.06
C ASP A 203 -19.08 -8.30 14.45
N GLU A 204 -19.23 -7.89 15.71
CA GLU A 204 -20.38 -7.10 16.19
C GLU A 204 -20.44 -5.72 15.53
N ARG A 205 -19.28 -5.04 15.40
CA ARG A 205 -19.20 -3.75 14.71
C ARG A 205 -19.52 -3.89 13.22
N LEU A 206 -19.00 -4.93 12.55
CA LEU A 206 -19.34 -5.26 11.16
C LEU A 206 -20.85 -5.41 10.98
N ALA A 207 -21.50 -6.21 11.82
CA ALA A 207 -22.95 -6.44 11.75
C ALA A 207 -23.75 -5.15 11.99
N GLU A 208 -23.27 -4.26 12.86
CA GLU A 208 -23.91 -2.97 13.11
C GLU A 208 -23.81 -2.03 11.91
N ILE A 209 -22.60 -1.87 11.34
CA ILE A 209 -22.38 -0.99 10.18
C ILE A 209 -23.13 -1.51 8.95
N ALA A 210 -23.15 -2.83 8.73
CA ALA A 210 -23.85 -3.47 7.61
C ALA A 210 -25.33 -3.09 7.51
N ARG A 211 -26.01 -2.76 8.62
CA ARG A 211 -27.41 -2.30 8.64
C ARG A 211 -27.64 -1.02 7.82
N SER A 212 -26.60 -0.19 7.65
CA SER A 212 -26.64 1.03 6.83
C SER A 212 -26.32 0.78 5.35
N PHE A 213 -25.98 -0.45 4.98
CA PHE A 213 -25.55 -0.85 3.64
C PHE A 213 -26.29 -2.12 3.15
N PRO A 214 -27.64 -2.11 3.13
CA PRO A 214 -28.43 -3.29 2.74
C PRO A 214 -28.25 -3.70 1.28
N ASP A 215 -27.65 -2.83 0.45
CA ASP A 215 -27.34 -3.05 -0.95
C ASP A 215 -26.00 -3.77 -1.20
N ILE A 216 -25.24 -4.06 -0.13
CA ILE A 216 -23.91 -4.70 -0.21
C ILE A 216 -23.98 -6.15 0.27
N GLU A 217 -23.63 -7.09 -0.60
CA GLU A 217 -23.48 -8.49 -0.21
C GLU A 217 -22.27 -8.61 0.73
N THR A 218 -22.53 -9.00 1.97
CA THR A 218 -21.52 -9.04 3.03
C THR A 218 -21.24 -10.47 3.45
N SER A 219 -19.97 -10.86 3.46
CA SER A 219 -19.50 -12.14 4.00
C SER A 219 -18.40 -11.91 5.03
N LYS A 220 -18.15 -12.92 5.88
CA LYS A 220 -16.97 -12.94 6.75
C LYS A 220 -16.34 -14.32 6.74
N TYR A 221 -15.01 -14.35 6.75
CA TYR A 221 -14.24 -15.58 6.79
C TYR A 221 -13.21 -15.52 7.91
N HIS A 222 -12.96 -16.67 8.52
CA HIS A 222 -11.79 -16.78 9.39
C HIS A 222 -10.51 -16.61 8.56
N ILE A 223 -9.49 -15.94 9.12
CA ILE A 223 -8.29 -15.53 8.38
C ILE A 223 -7.58 -16.71 7.71
N ASP A 224 -7.59 -17.89 8.35
CA ASP A 224 -7.01 -19.12 7.81
C ASP A 224 -7.70 -19.61 6.54
N ILE A 225 -9.02 -19.77 6.56
CA ILE A 225 -9.77 -20.19 5.36
C ILE A 225 -9.81 -19.08 4.31
N LEU A 226 -9.77 -17.81 4.71
CA LEU A 226 -9.69 -16.68 3.79
C LEU A 226 -8.38 -16.71 2.98
N CYS A 227 -7.25 -16.98 3.63
CA CYS A 227 -5.97 -17.19 2.95
C CYS A 227 -6.05 -18.36 1.96
N ALA A 228 -6.67 -19.48 2.34
CA ALA A 228 -6.87 -20.60 1.42
C ALA A 228 -7.76 -20.23 0.23
N HIS A 229 -8.79 -19.41 0.44
CA HIS A 229 -9.66 -18.94 -0.64
C HIS A 229 -8.97 -17.94 -1.58
N PHE A 230 -8.02 -17.13 -1.13
CA PHE A 230 -7.21 -16.29 -2.03
C PHE A 230 -6.46 -17.15 -3.07
N VAL A 231 -6.02 -18.34 -2.68
CA VAL A 231 -5.34 -19.28 -3.59
C VAL A 231 -6.35 -20.05 -4.46
N GLN A 232 -7.42 -20.56 -3.85
CA GLN A 232 -8.32 -21.49 -4.54
C GLN A 232 -9.41 -20.79 -5.37
N ASN A 233 -9.96 -19.69 -4.86
CA ASN A 233 -11.12 -18.99 -5.42
C ASN A 233 -10.98 -17.45 -5.34
N PRO A 234 -9.88 -16.85 -5.85
CA PRO A 234 -9.66 -15.40 -5.78
C PRO A 234 -10.74 -14.57 -6.50
N ASP A 235 -11.41 -15.14 -7.50
CA ASP A 235 -12.49 -14.51 -8.28
C ASP A 235 -13.73 -14.13 -7.42
N ARG A 236 -13.82 -14.64 -6.20
CA ARG A 236 -14.93 -14.36 -5.28
C ARG A 236 -14.80 -13.04 -4.54
N PHE A 237 -13.69 -12.31 -4.63
CA PHE A 237 -13.46 -11.13 -3.81
C PHE A 237 -13.61 -9.84 -4.61
N ASP A 238 -14.08 -8.78 -3.94
CA ASP A 238 -14.23 -7.44 -4.52
C ASP A 238 -13.61 -6.39 -3.58
N VAL A 239 -14.17 -6.23 -2.37
CA VAL A 239 -13.53 -5.50 -1.27
C VAL A 239 -13.31 -6.46 -0.10
N VAL A 240 -12.09 -6.49 0.44
CA VAL A 240 -11.73 -7.29 1.62
C VAL A 240 -11.31 -6.35 2.74
N VAL A 241 -12.09 -6.26 3.82
CA VAL A 241 -11.76 -5.45 5.00
C VAL A 241 -11.13 -6.30 6.09
N ALA A 242 -10.07 -5.80 6.71
CA ALA A 242 -9.31 -6.55 7.70
C ALA A 242 -8.70 -5.66 8.79
N SER A 243 -8.42 -6.26 9.96
CA SER A 243 -7.61 -5.64 11.02
C SER A 243 -6.18 -5.36 10.53
N ASN A 244 -5.37 -4.72 11.37
CA ASN A 244 -4.03 -4.31 11.00
C ASN A 244 -3.14 -5.49 10.58
N LEU A 245 -3.05 -6.54 11.40
CA LEU A 245 -2.24 -7.72 11.08
C LEU A 245 -2.86 -8.59 9.98
N PHE A 246 -4.19 -8.77 9.96
CA PHE A 246 -4.82 -9.59 8.92
C PHE A 246 -4.74 -8.91 7.55
N GLY A 247 -4.93 -7.60 7.51
CA GLY A 247 -4.78 -6.81 6.30
C GLY A 247 -3.35 -6.88 5.77
N ASP A 248 -2.36 -6.81 6.65
CA ASP A 248 -0.94 -6.99 6.30
C ASP A 248 -0.71 -8.32 5.56
N ILE A 249 -1.07 -9.44 6.20
CA ILE A 249 -0.90 -10.79 5.63
C ILE A 249 -1.64 -10.94 4.30
N LEU A 250 -2.90 -10.54 4.23
CA LEU A 250 -3.73 -10.71 3.03
C LEU A 250 -3.23 -9.87 1.86
N SER A 251 -2.66 -8.70 2.16
CA SER A 251 -2.16 -7.80 1.13
C SER A 251 -0.76 -8.14 0.61
N ASP A 252 -0.05 -9.06 1.25
CA ASP A 252 1.14 -9.71 0.69
C ASP A 252 0.73 -10.99 -0.08
N LEU A 253 -0.20 -11.77 0.49
CA LEU A 253 -0.71 -12.99 -0.13
C LEU A 253 -1.44 -12.72 -1.45
N GLY A 254 -2.28 -11.67 -1.50
CA GLY A 254 -3.01 -11.29 -2.70
C GLY A 254 -2.08 -11.06 -3.90
N PRO A 255 -1.11 -10.15 -3.82
CA PRO A 255 -0.11 -9.95 -4.86
C PRO A 255 0.72 -11.19 -5.20
N ALA A 256 1.05 -12.01 -4.20
CA ALA A 256 1.70 -13.29 -4.44
C ALA A 256 0.81 -14.23 -5.29
N CYS A 257 -0.52 -14.19 -5.13
CA CYS A 257 -1.47 -14.90 -6.00
C CYS A 257 -1.59 -14.27 -7.40
N THR A 258 -1.19 -13.02 -7.60
CA THR A 258 -1.18 -12.35 -8.91
C THR A 258 0.18 -12.39 -9.62
N GLY A 259 1.20 -13.02 -9.03
CA GLY A 259 2.49 -13.33 -9.66
C GLY A 259 3.70 -12.71 -8.99
N THR A 260 3.58 -11.49 -8.46
CA THR A 260 4.67 -10.81 -7.77
C THR A 260 4.14 -9.75 -6.82
N ILE A 261 4.80 -9.59 -5.67
CA ILE A 261 4.55 -8.48 -4.75
C ILE A 261 5.10 -7.14 -5.29
N GLY A 262 6.05 -7.20 -6.24
CA GLY A 262 6.75 -6.04 -6.79
C GLY A 262 5.85 -5.03 -7.53
N ILE A 263 4.65 -5.44 -7.92
CA ILE A 263 3.67 -4.55 -8.57
C ILE A 263 2.67 -3.91 -7.60
N ALA A 264 2.60 -4.37 -6.34
CA ALA A 264 1.51 -4.01 -5.44
C ALA A 264 1.69 -2.60 -4.85
N PRO A 265 0.75 -1.67 -5.08
CA PRO A 265 0.79 -0.33 -4.52
C PRO A 265 0.01 -0.27 -3.21
N SER A 266 0.17 0.82 -2.46
CA SER A 266 -0.67 1.12 -1.32
C SER A 266 -0.92 2.61 -1.12
N ALA A 267 -2.06 2.92 -0.49
CA ALA A 267 -2.42 4.27 -0.08
C ALA A 267 -2.89 4.27 1.38
N ASN A 268 -2.13 4.95 2.23
CA ASN A 268 -2.40 5.20 3.64
C ASN A 268 -3.14 6.54 3.75
N LEU A 269 -4.46 6.47 3.84
CA LEU A 269 -5.33 7.62 3.74
C LEU A 269 -5.74 8.12 5.12
N ASN A 270 -5.68 9.44 5.29
CA ASN A 270 -6.61 10.15 6.17
C ASN A 270 -7.76 10.65 5.28
N PRO A 271 -8.91 9.95 5.20
CA PRO A 271 -9.98 10.26 4.26
C PRO A 271 -10.55 11.66 4.44
N GLU A 272 -10.54 12.20 5.67
CA GLU A 272 -10.98 13.56 5.98
C GLU A 272 -10.00 14.65 5.51
N ARG A 273 -8.78 14.28 5.11
CA ARG A 273 -7.72 15.19 4.61
C ARG A 273 -7.35 16.27 5.62
N ARG A 274 -7.39 15.94 6.91
CA ARG A 274 -6.85 16.78 7.98
C ARG A 274 -5.32 16.74 7.99
N PHE A 275 -4.76 15.64 7.50
CA PHE A 275 -3.33 15.41 7.34
C PHE A 275 -3.05 14.86 5.93
N PRO A 276 -1.80 15.00 5.43
CA PRO A 276 -1.41 14.40 4.16
C PRO A 276 -1.56 12.88 4.22
N SER A 277 -2.08 12.30 3.14
CA SER A 277 -2.08 10.84 2.93
C SER A 277 -0.73 10.39 2.35
N LEU A 278 -0.34 9.13 2.61
CA LEU A 278 0.95 8.56 2.21
C LEU A 278 0.76 7.44 1.19
N PHE A 279 1.53 7.46 0.11
CA PHE A 279 1.47 6.50 -1.01
C PHE A 279 2.82 5.79 -1.14
N GLU A 280 2.80 4.46 -1.11
CA GLU A 280 4.01 3.63 -1.06
C GLU A 280 3.75 2.24 -1.66
N PRO A 281 4.76 1.56 -2.21
CA PRO A 281 4.65 0.14 -2.53
C PRO A 281 4.35 -0.71 -1.30
N VAL A 282 3.74 -1.88 -1.49
CA VAL A 282 3.52 -2.85 -0.41
C VAL A 282 4.83 -3.47 0.07
N HIS A 283 5.77 -3.71 -0.85
CA HIS A 283 7.04 -4.37 -0.55
C HIS A 283 7.94 -3.52 0.37
N GLY A 284 8.79 -4.18 1.15
CA GLY A 284 9.81 -3.53 1.98
C GLY A 284 11.04 -3.04 1.18
N SER A 285 12.13 -2.79 1.90
CA SER A 285 13.39 -2.25 1.35
C SER A 285 14.25 -3.28 0.60
N ALA A 286 13.89 -4.57 0.65
CA ALA A 286 14.56 -5.70 -0.01
C ALA A 286 16.10 -5.60 -0.02
N PRO A 287 16.77 -5.63 1.17
CA PRO A 287 18.22 -5.43 1.27
C PRO A 287 19.05 -6.44 0.47
N ASP A 288 18.51 -7.62 0.20
CA ASP A 288 19.13 -8.70 -0.57
C ASP A 288 19.28 -8.39 -2.07
N ILE A 289 18.48 -7.44 -2.59
CA ILE A 289 18.55 -7.00 -3.99
C ILE A 289 18.92 -5.52 -4.17
N ALA A 290 19.00 -4.75 -3.08
CA ALA A 290 19.41 -3.35 -3.13
C ALA A 290 20.82 -3.16 -3.74
N GLY A 291 20.98 -2.10 -4.52
CA GLY A 291 22.18 -1.75 -5.29
C GLY A 291 22.37 -2.53 -6.59
N ARG A 292 21.42 -3.38 -6.99
CA ARG A 292 21.56 -4.26 -8.17
C ARG A 292 20.79 -3.79 -9.40
N GLY A 293 19.90 -2.81 -9.27
CA GLY A 293 19.11 -2.28 -10.38
C GLY A 293 18.11 -3.31 -10.95
N ILE A 294 17.65 -4.24 -10.12
CA ILE A 294 16.72 -5.33 -10.51
C ILE A 294 15.39 -5.27 -9.76
N ALA A 295 15.19 -4.28 -8.89
CA ALA A 295 13.93 -4.07 -8.20
C ALA A 295 12.81 -3.74 -9.21
N ASN A 296 11.60 -4.22 -8.96
CA ASN A 296 10.44 -3.90 -9.78
C ASN A 296 9.88 -2.52 -9.38
N PRO A 297 9.92 -1.49 -10.24
CA PRO A 297 9.42 -0.16 -9.90
C PRO A 297 7.89 -0.03 -9.94
N ILE A 298 7.16 -1.04 -10.42
CA ILE A 298 5.71 -0.92 -10.68
C ILE A 298 4.92 -0.62 -9.40
N GLY A 299 5.25 -1.21 -8.24
CA GLY A 299 4.57 -0.90 -6.99
C GLY A 299 4.67 0.58 -6.62
N GLN A 300 5.84 1.20 -6.83
CA GLN A 300 6.04 2.64 -6.63
C GLN A 300 5.28 3.46 -7.68
N ILE A 301 5.35 3.08 -8.95
CA ILE A 301 4.70 3.77 -10.06
C ILE A 301 3.17 3.73 -9.91
N TRP A 302 2.59 2.58 -9.58
CA TRP A 302 1.15 2.44 -9.39
C TRP A 302 0.70 3.19 -8.13
N SER A 303 1.55 3.29 -7.10
CA SER A 303 1.29 4.18 -5.96
C SER A 303 1.20 5.66 -6.37
N ALA A 304 1.93 6.08 -7.41
CA ALA A 304 1.80 7.42 -7.98
C ALA A 304 0.43 7.64 -8.65
N ALA A 305 -0.17 6.61 -9.26
CA ALA A 305 -1.53 6.70 -9.78
C ALA A 305 -2.56 6.88 -8.65
N LEU A 306 -2.41 6.14 -7.54
CA LEU A 306 -3.24 6.31 -6.35
C LEU A 306 -3.10 7.72 -5.75
N LEU A 307 -1.87 8.27 -5.76
CA LEU A 307 -1.60 9.64 -5.33
C LEU A 307 -2.35 10.65 -6.20
N LEU A 308 -2.27 10.54 -7.52
CA LEU A 308 -2.99 11.46 -8.43
C LEU A 308 -4.50 11.38 -8.23
N GLN A 309 -5.05 10.17 -8.12
CA GLN A 309 -6.47 9.97 -7.84
C GLN A 309 -6.88 10.65 -6.52
N HIS A 310 -6.07 10.49 -5.47
CA HIS A 310 -6.30 11.15 -4.21
C HIS A 310 -6.26 12.68 -4.33
N LEU A 311 -5.27 13.26 -5.00
CA LEU A 311 -5.17 14.71 -5.18
C LEU A 311 -6.36 15.29 -5.95
N GLY A 312 -6.81 14.56 -6.98
CA GLY A 312 -7.82 15.03 -7.91
C GLY A 312 -9.23 15.17 -7.35
N ARG A 313 -9.58 14.45 -6.27
CA ARG A 313 -10.92 14.49 -5.66
C ARG A 313 -12.05 14.23 -6.68
N GLY A 314 -11.82 13.34 -7.64
CA GLY A 314 -12.76 13.04 -8.73
C GLY A 314 -12.69 13.99 -9.93
N GLU A 315 -11.76 14.95 -9.96
CA GLU A 315 -11.49 15.73 -11.17
C GLU A 315 -11.04 14.81 -12.32
N SER A 316 -11.75 14.88 -13.45
CA SER A 316 -11.58 13.97 -14.59
C SER A 316 -10.14 13.86 -15.11
N ARG A 317 -9.38 14.96 -15.09
CA ARG A 317 -7.97 14.95 -15.54
C ARG A 317 -7.04 14.13 -14.66
N TYR A 318 -7.28 14.09 -13.34
CA TYR A 318 -6.50 13.28 -12.41
C TYR A 318 -6.91 11.81 -12.52
N GLU A 319 -8.21 11.53 -12.65
CA GLU A 319 -8.70 10.17 -12.92
C GLU A 319 -8.12 9.62 -14.24
N ALA A 320 -8.09 10.45 -15.29
CA ALA A 320 -7.48 10.10 -16.57
C ALA A 320 -5.97 9.88 -16.46
N ALA A 321 -5.26 10.71 -15.67
CA ALA A 321 -3.83 10.54 -15.44
C ALA A 321 -3.52 9.24 -14.66
N ALA A 322 -4.27 8.97 -13.59
CA ALA A 322 -4.13 7.74 -12.82
C ALA A 322 -4.45 6.50 -13.67
N ALA A 323 -5.54 6.52 -14.43
CA ALA A 323 -5.90 5.45 -15.36
C ALA A 323 -4.85 5.27 -16.46
N GLY A 324 -4.29 6.37 -16.97
CA GLY A 324 -3.21 6.36 -17.97
C GLY A 324 -1.93 5.69 -17.47
N ILE A 325 -1.55 5.91 -16.21
CA ILE A 325 -0.41 5.21 -15.59
C ILE A 325 -0.67 3.69 -15.54
N VAL A 326 -1.84 3.28 -15.06
CA VAL A 326 -2.19 1.84 -14.96
C VAL A 326 -2.24 1.20 -16.35
N ALA A 327 -2.85 1.87 -17.34
CA ALA A 327 -2.90 1.38 -18.71
C ALA A 327 -1.50 1.26 -19.34
N ALA A 328 -0.59 2.21 -19.06
CA ALA A 328 0.79 2.14 -19.52
C ALA A 328 1.55 0.96 -18.90
N ILE A 329 1.35 0.69 -17.60
CA ILE A 329 1.89 -0.52 -16.96
C ILE A 329 1.39 -1.77 -17.69
N GLU A 330 0.08 -1.92 -17.87
CA GLU A 330 -0.52 -3.09 -18.50
C GLU A 330 -0.03 -3.29 -19.95
N SER A 331 0.11 -2.20 -20.71
CA SER A 331 0.63 -2.24 -22.08
C SER A 331 2.09 -2.66 -22.15
N VAL A 332 2.97 -2.07 -21.33
CA VAL A 332 4.39 -2.42 -21.27
C VAL A 332 4.59 -3.85 -20.79
N LEU A 333 3.79 -4.33 -19.83
CA LEU A 333 3.91 -5.71 -19.36
C LEU A 333 3.55 -6.72 -20.46
N VAL A 334 2.63 -6.42 -21.37
CA VAL A 334 2.32 -7.31 -22.50
C VAL A 334 3.51 -7.40 -23.46
N ALA A 335 4.04 -6.26 -23.91
CA ALA A 335 5.11 -6.20 -24.91
C ALA A 335 6.52 -6.50 -24.35
N GLY A 336 6.73 -6.25 -23.06
CA GLY A 336 8.05 -6.06 -22.46
C GLY A 336 8.51 -4.60 -22.54
N PRO A 337 9.55 -4.19 -21.79
CA PRO A 337 10.39 -5.00 -20.91
C PRO A 337 9.71 -5.48 -19.62
N ARG A 338 10.30 -6.49 -18.94
CA ARG A 338 9.88 -6.98 -17.60
C ARG A 338 11.09 -7.20 -16.70
N THR A 339 10.96 -6.91 -15.41
CA THR A 339 11.98 -7.23 -14.40
C THR A 339 12.00 -8.72 -14.07
N ARG A 340 13.03 -9.15 -13.33
CA ARG A 340 13.33 -10.56 -13.08
C ARG A 340 12.27 -11.31 -12.27
N ASP A 341 11.59 -10.63 -11.36
CA ASP A 341 10.48 -11.18 -10.57
C ASP A 341 9.28 -11.58 -11.44
N MET A 342 9.17 -11.02 -12.65
CA MET A 342 8.17 -11.39 -13.66
C MET A 342 8.76 -12.24 -14.80
N GLY A 343 9.96 -12.78 -14.62
CA GLY A 343 10.64 -13.66 -15.58
C GLY A 343 11.34 -12.94 -16.74
N GLY A 344 11.49 -11.62 -16.68
CA GLY A 344 12.23 -10.84 -17.68
C GLY A 344 13.69 -10.56 -17.29
N THR A 345 14.38 -9.76 -18.09
CA THR A 345 15.80 -9.41 -17.91
C THR A 345 16.04 -7.92 -17.70
N ALA A 346 14.98 -7.11 -17.70
CA ALA A 346 15.09 -5.67 -17.62
C ALA A 346 15.55 -5.21 -16.23
N THR A 347 16.23 -4.08 -16.23
CA THR A 347 16.59 -3.32 -15.04
C THR A 347 15.39 -2.51 -14.53
N THR A 348 15.50 -2.03 -13.30
CA THR A 348 14.55 -1.08 -12.68
C THR A 348 14.36 0.15 -13.57
N GLU A 349 15.45 0.72 -14.07
CA GLU A 349 15.43 1.92 -14.90
C GLU A 349 14.79 1.67 -16.27
N GLU A 350 15.13 0.57 -16.95
CA GLU A 350 14.55 0.22 -18.26
C GLU A 350 13.03 0.08 -18.19
N LEU A 351 12.51 -0.56 -17.14
CA LEU A 351 11.06 -0.72 -16.97
C LEU A 351 10.38 0.62 -16.66
N GLY A 352 10.95 1.43 -15.78
CA GLY A 352 10.39 2.74 -15.46
C GLY A 352 10.42 3.73 -16.63
N ALA A 353 11.50 3.72 -17.42
CA ALA A 353 11.61 4.48 -18.67
C ALA A 353 10.53 4.07 -19.67
N ALA A 354 10.38 2.76 -19.93
CA ALA A 354 9.39 2.26 -20.88
C ALA A 354 7.95 2.66 -20.52
N ILE A 355 7.60 2.63 -19.22
CA ILE A 355 6.28 3.07 -18.75
C ILE A 355 6.10 4.58 -18.92
N ALA A 356 7.10 5.39 -18.58
CA ALA A 356 7.05 6.84 -18.76
C ALA A 356 6.91 7.24 -20.24
N ASP A 357 7.64 6.57 -21.14
CA ASP A 357 7.57 6.79 -22.59
C ASP A 357 6.19 6.44 -23.14
N THR A 358 5.59 5.33 -22.67
CA THR A 358 4.23 4.89 -23.05
C THR A 358 3.18 5.92 -22.64
N ILE A 359 3.34 6.55 -21.48
CA ILE A 359 2.43 7.62 -21.03
C ILE A 359 2.52 8.80 -21.99
N MET A 360 3.71 9.21 -22.41
CA MET A 360 3.88 10.35 -23.33
C MET A 360 3.45 10.01 -24.76
N ASN A 361 3.64 8.76 -25.21
CA ASN A 361 3.40 8.29 -26.57
C ASN A 361 2.52 7.02 -26.58
N PRO A 362 1.19 7.12 -26.45
CA PRO A 362 0.32 5.94 -26.34
C PRO A 362 0.23 5.12 -27.64
N ALA A 363 0.61 5.70 -28.78
CA ALA A 363 0.48 5.09 -30.10
C ALA A 363 1.65 4.15 -30.47
N SER A 364 2.74 4.10 -29.68
CA SER A 364 3.98 3.38 -30.05
C SER A 364 4.00 1.89 -29.67
N ILE A 365 2.88 1.30 -29.24
CA ILE A 365 2.78 -0.14 -28.87
C ILE A 365 1.74 -0.88 -29.74
N GLU A 366 1.13 -0.21 -30.73
CA GLU A 366 0.23 -0.84 -31.71
C GLU A 366 0.95 -1.36 -32.98
N GLU A 367 2.28 -1.26 -33.06
CA GLU A 367 3.12 -1.90 -34.09
C GLU A 367 3.91 -3.08 -33.51
#